data_AF-A0A971KE12-F1
#
_entry.id   AF-A0A971KE12-F1
#
_cell.length_a   1.000
_cell.length_b   1.000
_cell.length_c   1.000
_cell.angle_alpha   90.00
_cell.angle_beta   90.00
_cell.angle_gamma   90.00
#
_symmetry.space_group_name_H-M   'P 1'
#
loop_
_entity.id
_entity.type
_entity.pdbx_description
1 polymer ?
#
loop_
_entity_poly.entity_id
_entity_poly.type
_entity_poly.pdbx_seq_one_letter_code
_entity_poly.pdbx_strand_id
1 'polypeptide(L)'
;MNRKYNKNHMIFRILIVIFLVIISIIYTGIKSNIQIAQVFSYKKELPIYSVETEEKKLAISFDAAWGDDYTLEILDILDKYNVKSTFFLVGFWADKYPEHVKEIYNRGHDVGNHSTNHPYMTKLSDDEIEKELNITGDKIEKLIKEKPILFRPPFGDYNDRVINVCKDNGYYVIQWDVDSLDWKEMGVQPVVDRVTRNVRNGSIVLFHNNAKYVLEYLPIIIERLQREGYEIVPISQLIYKENFYMDNTGRQIKKE
;
A
#
# COMPACT_ATOMS: atom_id res chain seq x y z
N MET A 1 -38.36 20.93 69.02
CA MET A 1 -38.96 19.97 68.06
C MET A 1 -38.40 20.11 66.62
N ASN A 2 -37.12 20.49 66.41
CA ASN A 2 -36.60 20.86 65.06
C ASN A 2 -35.34 20.11 64.55
N ARG A 3 -34.74 19.20 65.32
CA ARG A 3 -33.51 18.47 64.87
C ARG A 3 -33.78 17.27 63.96
N LYS A 4 -34.95 16.64 64.08
CA LYS A 4 -35.32 15.43 63.29
C LYS A 4 -35.68 15.78 61.83
N TYR A 5 -36.33 16.93 61.62
CA TYR A 5 -36.75 17.41 60.30
C TYR A 5 -35.56 17.77 59.39
N ASN A 6 -34.55 18.45 59.93
CA ASN A 6 -33.33 18.80 59.19
C ASN A 6 -32.48 17.58 58.81
N LYS A 7 -32.46 16.53 59.65
CA LYS A 7 -31.69 15.31 59.37
C LYS A 7 -32.28 14.52 58.20
N ASN A 8 -33.60 14.45 58.09
CA ASN A 8 -34.27 13.75 56.98
C ASN A 8 -34.06 14.47 55.63
N HIS A 9 -34.12 15.80 55.60
CA HIS A 9 -33.81 16.57 54.38
C HIS A 9 -32.33 16.48 53.98
N MET A 10 -31.42 16.44 54.97
CA MET A 10 -30.00 16.24 54.71
C MET A 10 -29.72 14.84 54.14
N ILE A 11 -30.33 13.79 54.68
CA ILE A 11 -30.24 12.42 54.15
C ILE A 11 -30.82 12.36 52.74
N PHE A 12 -31.97 12.98 52.49
CA PHE A 12 -32.59 13.01 51.16
C PHE A 12 -31.70 13.71 50.11
N ARG A 13 -31.07 14.84 50.48
CA ARG A 13 -30.10 15.53 49.60
C ARG A 13 -28.86 14.69 49.32
N ILE A 14 -28.33 13.97 50.31
CA ILE A 14 -27.21 13.05 50.13
C ILE A 14 -27.60 11.91 49.18
N LEU A 15 -28.80 11.35 49.31
CA LEU A 15 -29.29 10.30 48.42
C LEU A 15 -29.43 10.78 46.97
N ILE A 16 -29.91 12.01 46.74
CA ILE A 16 -29.98 12.61 45.40
C ILE A 16 -28.57 12.76 44.81
N VAL A 17 -27.61 13.28 45.59
CA VAL A 17 -26.23 13.45 45.10
C VAL A 17 -25.61 12.09 44.75
N ILE A 18 -25.78 11.09 45.61
CA ILE A 18 -25.30 9.72 45.34
C ILE A 18 -25.95 9.16 44.07
N PHE A 19 -27.25 9.35 43.89
CA PHE A 19 -27.97 8.90 42.70
C PHE A 19 -27.45 9.57 41.42
N LEU A 20 -27.20 10.88 41.44
CA LEU A 20 -26.63 11.62 40.31
C LEU A 20 -25.19 11.17 39.99
N VAL A 21 -24.39 10.88 41.02
CA VAL A 21 -23.02 10.33 40.85
C VAL A 21 -23.08 8.94 40.23
N ILE A 22 -24.00 8.07 40.68
CA ILE A 22 -24.19 6.73 40.11
C ILE A 22 -24.62 6.82 38.64
N ILE A 23 -25.57 7.71 38.30
CA ILE A 23 -25.97 7.92 36.90
C ILE A 23 -24.79 8.40 36.05
N SER A 24 -23.97 9.32 36.56
CA SER A 24 -22.80 9.81 35.85
C SER A 24 -21.77 8.69 35.61
N ILE A 25 -21.50 7.86 36.62
CA ILE A 25 -20.60 6.69 36.51
C ILE A 25 -21.14 5.66 35.50
N ILE A 26 -22.44 5.38 35.53
CA ILE A 26 -23.07 4.46 34.56
C ILE A 26 -23.01 5.05 33.14
N TYR A 27 -23.35 6.33 32.98
CA TYR A 27 -23.33 6.99 31.68
C TYR A 27 -21.92 7.05 31.08
N THR A 28 -20.92 7.40 31.89
CA THR A 28 -19.51 7.41 31.47
C THR A 28 -18.98 6.01 31.20
N GLY A 29 -19.33 5.01 32.02
CA GLY A 29 -18.93 3.61 31.84
C GLY A 29 -19.55 2.94 30.61
N ILE A 30 -20.82 3.23 30.30
CA ILE A 30 -21.48 2.73 29.08
C ILE A 30 -20.87 3.39 27.84
N LYS A 31 -20.70 4.71 27.85
CA LYS A 31 -20.16 5.44 26.70
C LYS A 31 -18.69 5.07 26.44
N SER A 32 -17.88 4.93 27.49
CA SER A 32 -16.48 4.49 27.35
C SER A 32 -16.40 3.07 26.80
N ASN A 33 -17.18 2.12 27.32
CA ASN A 33 -17.18 0.73 26.82
C ASN A 33 -17.61 0.62 25.34
N ILE A 34 -18.60 1.39 24.90
CA ILE A 34 -19.03 1.39 23.49
C ILE A 34 -17.93 1.96 22.58
N GLN A 35 -17.30 3.06 22.98
CA GLN A 35 -16.26 3.72 22.19
C GLN A 35 -14.98 2.88 22.15
N ILE A 36 -14.61 2.26 23.27
CA ILE A 36 -13.51 1.31 23.41
C ILE A 36 -13.77 0.09 22.51
N ALA A 37 -14.94 -0.55 22.62
CA ALA A 37 -15.27 -1.73 21.81
C ALA A 37 -15.26 -1.44 20.30
N GLN A 38 -15.73 -0.26 19.87
CA GLN A 38 -15.65 0.15 18.46
C GLN A 38 -14.20 0.36 17.98
N VAL A 39 -13.35 0.98 18.80
CA VAL A 39 -11.91 1.16 18.50
C VAL A 39 -11.18 -0.19 18.44
N PHE A 40 -11.55 -1.14 19.30
CA PHE A 40 -10.99 -2.50 19.30
C PHE A 40 -11.57 -3.41 18.20
N SER A 41 -12.78 -3.12 17.71
CA SER A 41 -13.45 -3.89 16.65
C SER A 41 -13.17 -3.37 15.24
N TYR A 42 -12.71 -2.13 15.09
CA TYR A 42 -12.42 -1.54 13.78
C TYR A 42 -11.13 -2.13 13.21
N LYS A 43 -11.26 -3.16 12.39
CA LYS A 43 -10.13 -3.72 11.65
C LYS A 43 -9.83 -2.81 10.48
N LYS A 44 -8.73 -2.06 10.58
CA LYS A 44 -8.25 -1.18 9.51
C LYS A 44 -7.96 -2.00 8.25
N GLU A 45 -8.48 -1.53 7.12
CA GLU A 45 -8.15 -2.10 5.82
C GLU A 45 -6.76 -1.62 5.39
N LEU A 46 -5.87 -2.57 5.09
CA LEU A 46 -4.48 -2.30 4.74
C LEU A 46 -4.15 -2.85 3.35
N PRO A 47 -3.35 -2.10 2.56
CA PRO A 47 -2.74 -2.63 1.35
C PRO A 47 -1.61 -3.62 1.71
N ILE A 48 -1.10 -4.32 0.70
CA ILE A 48 0.02 -5.26 0.84
C ILE A 48 1.33 -4.48 0.81
N TYR A 49 2.00 -4.39 1.96
CA TYR A 49 3.33 -3.78 2.10
C TYR A 49 4.46 -4.78 1.88
N SER A 50 4.27 -6.03 2.31
CA SER A 50 5.23 -7.13 2.17
C SER A 50 4.50 -8.47 2.35
N VAL A 51 5.20 -9.58 2.11
CA VAL A 51 4.68 -10.94 2.24
C VAL A 51 5.48 -11.72 3.29
N GLU A 52 4.83 -12.60 4.04
CA GLU A 52 5.50 -13.57 4.89
C GLU A 52 5.81 -14.83 4.08
N THR A 53 7.11 -15.14 3.98
CA THR A 53 7.63 -16.32 3.31
C THR A 53 9.02 -16.68 3.84
N GLU A 54 9.32 -17.98 3.88
CA GLU A 54 10.65 -18.51 4.17
C GLU A 54 11.54 -18.53 2.91
N GLU A 55 10.92 -18.43 1.72
CA GLU A 55 11.67 -18.33 0.46
C GLU A 55 12.42 -17.00 0.40
N LYS A 56 13.66 -17.03 -0.05
CA LYS A 56 14.44 -15.82 -0.34
C LYS A 56 13.94 -15.15 -1.62
N LYS A 57 12.71 -14.63 -1.57
CA LYS A 57 12.07 -13.89 -2.66
C LYS A 57 11.78 -12.47 -2.22
N LEU A 58 11.90 -11.53 -3.14
CA LEU A 58 11.43 -10.16 -2.96
C LEU A 58 11.00 -9.59 -4.31
N ALA A 59 10.30 -8.46 -4.30
CA ALA A 59 9.93 -7.74 -5.50
C ALA A 59 10.60 -6.37 -5.57
N ILE A 60 11.08 -6.02 -6.76
CA ILE A 60 11.43 -4.65 -7.14
C ILE A 60 10.28 -4.12 -8.00
N SER A 61 9.87 -2.87 -7.78
CA SER A 61 8.79 -2.23 -8.55
C SER A 61 9.12 -0.79 -8.90
N PHE A 62 8.52 -0.30 -9.98
CA PHE A 62 8.72 1.04 -10.51
C PHE A 62 7.39 1.78 -10.68
N ASP A 63 7.29 2.97 -10.10
CA ASP A 63 6.17 3.88 -10.39
C ASP A 63 6.54 4.74 -11.61
N ALA A 64 5.71 4.66 -12.64
CA ALA A 64 5.85 5.41 -13.89
C ALA A 64 4.75 6.47 -13.98
N ALA A 65 5.04 7.60 -13.33
CA ALA A 65 4.22 8.79 -13.40
C ALA A 65 4.69 9.67 -14.57
N TRP A 66 5.86 10.33 -14.44
CA TRP A 66 6.34 11.35 -15.39
C TRP A 66 7.61 10.89 -16.10
N GLY A 67 7.74 11.19 -17.40
CA GLY A 67 8.93 10.86 -18.18
C GLY A 67 9.08 9.36 -18.47
N ASP A 68 9.80 9.01 -19.53
CA ASP A 68 10.13 7.63 -19.86
C ASP A 68 11.64 7.41 -20.05
N ASP A 69 12.45 8.40 -19.67
CA ASP A 69 13.81 8.64 -20.18
C ASP A 69 14.77 7.46 -20.00
N TYR A 70 14.47 6.56 -19.06
CA TYR A 70 15.28 5.38 -18.74
C TYR A 70 14.51 4.06 -18.82
N THR A 71 13.27 4.07 -19.30
CA THR A 71 12.38 2.90 -19.20
C THR A 71 12.94 1.71 -19.99
N LEU A 72 13.38 1.92 -21.22
CA LEU A 72 13.93 0.84 -22.04
C LEU A 72 15.28 0.34 -21.49
N GLU A 73 16.11 1.24 -21.00
CA GLU A 73 17.40 0.89 -20.40
C GLU A 73 17.23 0.15 -19.06
N ILE A 74 16.20 0.48 -18.27
CA ILE A 74 15.80 -0.31 -17.10
C ILE A 74 15.41 -1.71 -17.53
N LEU A 75 14.59 -1.87 -18.58
CA LEU A 75 14.20 -3.18 -19.10
C LEU A 75 15.41 -3.99 -19.57
N ASP A 76 16.36 -3.36 -20.26
CA ASP A 76 17.59 -4.00 -20.71
C ASP A 76 18.46 -4.47 -19.52
N ILE A 77 18.53 -3.68 -18.45
CA ILE A 77 19.17 -4.09 -17.20
C ILE A 77 18.44 -5.30 -16.60
N LEU A 78 17.12 -5.25 -16.47
CA LEU A 78 16.33 -6.34 -15.90
C LEU A 78 16.53 -7.65 -16.69
N ASP A 79 16.53 -7.59 -18.02
CA ASP A 79 16.78 -8.75 -18.89
C ASP A 79 18.21 -9.29 -18.73
N LYS A 80 19.22 -8.41 -18.65
CA LYS A 80 20.62 -8.79 -18.42
C LYS A 80 20.79 -9.63 -17.15
N TYR A 81 20.03 -9.31 -16.10
CA TYR A 81 20.08 -10.03 -14.83
C TYR A 81 19.00 -11.11 -14.69
N ASN A 82 18.22 -11.37 -15.74
CA ASN A 82 17.10 -12.32 -15.75
C ASN A 82 16.09 -12.06 -14.61
N VAL A 83 15.75 -10.79 -14.39
CA VAL A 83 14.79 -10.35 -13.38
C VAL A 83 13.51 -9.88 -14.05
N LYS A 84 12.36 -10.23 -13.45
CA LYS A 84 11.07 -9.63 -13.79
C LYS A 84 10.55 -8.80 -12.63
N SER A 85 9.95 -7.65 -12.95
CA SER A 85 9.55 -6.60 -12.02
C SER A 85 8.09 -6.20 -12.28
N THR A 86 7.59 -5.23 -11.51
CA THR A 86 6.24 -4.67 -11.64
C THR A 86 6.33 -3.17 -11.90
N PHE A 87 5.65 -2.69 -12.95
CA PHE A 87 5.58 -1.27 -13.29
C PHE A 87 4.16 -0.76 -13.05
N PHE A 88 3.98 0.23 -12.17
CA PHE A 88 2.69 0.88 -11.92
C PHE A 88 2.59 2.13 -12.80
N LEU A 89 1.64 2.13 -13.74
CA LEU A 89 1.57 3.14 -14.79
C LEU A 89 0.41 4.11 -14.57
N VAL A 90 0.69 5.41 -14.66
CA VAL A 90 -0.36 6.44 -14.68
C VAL A 90 -1.05 6.43 -16.04
N GLY A 91 -2.36 6.65 -16.07
CA GLY A 91 -3.17 6.58 -17.28
C GLY A 91 -2.66 7.46 -18.42
N PHE A 92 -2.24 8.71 -18.14
CA PHE A 92 -1.69 9.58 -19.19
C PHE A 92 -0.25 9.27 -19.58
N TRP A 93 0.51 8.58 -18.73
CA TRP A 93 1.81 8.04 -19.12
C TRP A 93 1.62 6.94 -20.17
N ALA A 94 0.65 6.05 -19.95
CA ALA A 94 0.29 5.01 -20.90
C ALA A 94 -0.26 5.56 -22.23
N ASP A 95 -0.94 6.72 -22.24
CA ASP A 95 -1.33 7.40 -23.49
C ASP A 95 -0.13 7.90 -24.28
N LYS A 96 0.87 8.45 -23.56
CA LYS A 96 2.04 9.07 -24.17
C LYS A 96 3.03 8.03 -24.68
N TYR A 97 3.14 6.90 -23.98
CA TYR A 97 4.15 5.86 -24.23
C TYR A 97 3.55 4.46 -24.42
N PRO A 98 2.56 4.27 -25.31
CA PRO A 98 1.84 3.00 -25.44
C PRO A 98 2.73 1.84 -25.87
N GLU A 99 3.78 2.11 -26.65
CA GLU A 99 4.75 1.08 -27.06
C GLU A 99 5.63 0.63 -25.88
N HIS A 100 5.93 1.51 -24.93
CA HIS A 100 6.65 1.12 -23.71
C HIS A 100 5.78 0.26 -22.79
N VAL A 101 4.48 0.54 -22.69
CA VAL A 101 3.53 -0.33 -21.98
C VAL A 101 3.56 -1.76 -22.55
N LYS A 102 3.49 -1.88 -23.89
CA LYS A 102 3.55 -3.18 -24.57
C LYS A 102 4.90 -3.85 -24.35
N GLU A 103 5.99 -3.12 -24.43
CA GLU A 103 7.34 -3.67 -24.24
C GLU A 103 7.55 -4.21 -22.82
N ILE A 104 7.10 -3.46 -21.80
CA ILE A 104 7.10 -3.92 -20.40
C ILE A 104 6.38 -5.27 -20.29
N TYR A 105 5.18 -5.38 -20.85
CA TYR A 105 4.39 -6.62 -20.82
C TYR A 105 5.03 -7.76 -21.63
N ASN A 106 5.46 -7.48 -22.87
CA ASN A 106 6.06 -8.49 -23.76
C ASN A 106 7.35 -9.09 -23.21
N ARG A 107 8.09 -8.32 -22.40
CA ARG A 107 9.27 -8.81 -21.66
C ARG A 107 8.91 -9.58 -20.39
N GLY A 108 7.62 -9.77 -20.08
CA GLY A 108 7.15 -10.61 -18.98
C GLY A 108 7.14 -9.90 -17.61
N HIS A 109 7.09 -8.58 -17.59
CA HIS A 109 6.89 -7.81 -16.36
C HIS A 109 5.40 -7.62 -16.07
N ASP A 110 5.05 -7.45 -14.79
CA ASP A 110 3.70 -7.05 -14.44
C ASP A 110 3.47 -5.59 -14.85
N VAL A 111 2.30 -5.33 -15.45
CA VAL A 111 1.78 -3.98 -15.66
C VAL A 111 0.67 -3.72 -14.64
N GLY A 112 0.94 -2.81 -13.70
CA GLY A 112 0.01 -2.36 -12.66
C GLY A 112 -0.61 -1.01 -12.96
N ASN A 113 -1.73 -0.73 -12.29
CA ASN A 113 -2.47 0.53 -12.39
C ASN A 113 -1.97 1.54 -11.34
N HIS A 114 -1.69 2.78 -11.74
CA HIS A 114 -1.29 3.87 -10.84
C HIS A 114 -2.20 5.10 -10.91
N SER A 115 -3.51 4.87 -11.11
CA SER A 115 -4.56 5.86 -11.36
C SER A 115 -4.43 6.56 -12.71
N THR A 116 -5.45 7.34 -13.08
CA THR A 116 -5.48 8.05 -14.35
C THR A 116 -4.73 9.36 -14.29
N ASN A 117 -4.94 10.13 -13.23
CA ASN A 117 -4.48 11.52 -13.10
C ASN A 117 -3.51 11.73 -11.92
N HIS A 118 -3.12 10.66 -11.22
CA HIS A 118 -2.25 10.70 -10.04
C HIS A 118 -2.76 11.62 -8.90
N PRO A 119 -4.05 11.54 -8.49
CA PRO A 119 -4.60 12.36 -7.41
C PRO A 119 -4.31 11.77 -6.02
N TYR A 120 -4.53 12.58 -4.97
CA TYR A 120 -4.71 12.05 -3.62
C TYR A 120 -6.06 11.30 -3.54
N MET A 121 -6.03 9.97 -3.61
CA MET A 121 -7.22 9.12 -3.68
C MET A 121 -8.19 9.34 -2.52
N THR A 122 -7.68 9.69 -1.33
CA THR A 122 -8.53 9.95 -0.15
C THR A 122 -9.39 11.20 -0.27
N LYS A 123 -9.09 12.09 -1.23
CA LYS A 123 -9.85 13.33 -1.49
C LYS A 123 -10.99 13.16 -2.49
N LEU A 124 -11.08 11.99 -3.14
CA LEU A 124 -12.08 11.69 -4.14
C LEU A 124 -13.32 11.03 -3.53
N SER A 125 -14.45 11.14 -4.21
CA SER A 125 -15.63 10.29 -3.99
C SER A 125 -15.39 8.87 -4.52
N ASP A 126 -16.26 7.93 -4.17
CA ASP A 126 -16.10 6.52 -4.57
C ASP A 126 -16.21 6.38 -6.10
N ASP A 127 -17.19 7.05 -6.74
CA ASP A 127 -17.33 7.12 -8.20
C ASP A 127 -16.08 7.69 -8.89
N GLU A 128 -15.44 8.70 -8.28
CA GLU A 128 -14.21 9.28 -8.81
C GLU A 128 -13.03 8.32 -8.68
N ILE A 129 -12.93 7.57 -7.57
CA ILE A 129 -11.91 6.51 -7.40
C ILE A 129 -12.13 5.42 -8.46
N GLU A 130 -13.36 4.95 -8.65
CA GLU A 130 -13.68 3.94 -9.68
C GLU A 130 -13.31 4.43 -11.08
N LYS A 131 -13.59 5.71 -11.38
CA LYS A 131 -13.21 6.31 -12.66
C LYS A 131 -11.70 6.37 -12.85
N GLU A 132 -10.95 6.74 -11.82
CA GLU A 132 -9.48 6.74 -11.86
C GLU A 132 -8.91 5.34 -12.11
N LEU A 133 -9.51 4.31 -11.50
CA LEU A 133 -9.14 2.90 -11.69
C LEU A 133 -9.51 2.39 -13.07
N ASN A 134 -10.76 2.55 -13.49
CA ASN A 134 -11.29 1.92 -14.70
C ASN A 134 -10.75 2.56 -15.99
N ILE A 135 -10.58 3.88 -16.05
CA ILE A 135 -10.01 4.52 -17.26
C ILE A 135 -8.59 4.01 -17.53
N THR A 136 -7.77 3.86 -16.50
CA THR A 136 -6.40 3.34 -16.66
C THR A 136 -6.38 1.83 -16.87
N GLY A 137 -7.24 1.08 -16.15
CA GLY A 137 -7.38 -0.37 -16.32
C GLY A 137 -7.78 -0.76 -17.74
N ASP A 138 -8.83 -0.15 -18.28
CA ASP A 138 -9.32 -0.38 -19.65
C ASP A 138 -8.27 -0.03 -20.70
N LYS A 139 -7.46 0.99 -20.42
CA LYS A 139 -6.39 1.42 -21.33
C LYS A 139 -5.26 0.41 -21.37
N ILE A 140 -4.79 -0.05 -20.21
CA ILE A 140 -3.80 -1.12 -20.11
C ILE A 140 -4.34 -2.37 -20.82
N GLU A 141 -5.56 -2.79 -20.51
CA GLU A 141 -6.19 -3.96 -21.15
C GLU A 141 -6.28 -3.83 -22.68
N LYS A 142 -6.60 -2.64 -23.21
CA LYS A 142 -6.60 -2.42 -24.66
C LYS A 142 -5.23 -2.60 -25.29
N LEU A 143 -4.16 -2.18 -24.61
CA LEU A 143 -2.78 -2.24 -25.09
C LEU A 143 -2.20 -3.66 -25.04
N ILE A 144 -2.43 -4.38 -23.92
CA ILE A 144 -1.76 -5.66 -23.64
C ILE A 144 -2.70 -6.88 -23.64
N LYS A 145 -4.01 -6.68 -23.83
CA LYS A 145 -5.07 -7.71 -23.83
C LYS A 145 -5.25 -8.43 -22.49
N GLU A 146 -4.77 -7.82 -21.41
CA GLU A 146 -4.90 -8.32 -20.04
C GLU A 146 -5.25 -7.17 -19.10
N LYS A 147 -6.25 -7.39 -18.24
CA LYS A 147 -6.64 -6.41 -17.23
C LYS A 147 -5.63 -6.40 -16.09
N PRO A 148 -5.09 -5.23 -15.67
CA PRO A 148 -4.19 -5.17 -14.54
C PRO A 148 -4.93 -5.57 -13.26
N ILE A 149 -4.29 -6.41 -12.43
CA ILE A 149 -4.84 -6.84 -11.13
C ILE A 149 -4.19 -6.14 -9.95
N LEU A 150 -3.10 -5.40 -10.18
CA LEU A 150 -2.36 -4.69 -9.14
C LEU A 150 -2.64 -3.19 -9.25
N PHE A 151 -2.92 -2.55 -8.11
CA PHE A 151 -3.07 -1.10 -8.02
C PHE A 151 -2.16 -0.55 -6.91
N ARG A 152 -1.47 0.56 -7.19
CA ARG A 152 -0.75 1.33 -6.18
C ARG A 152 -1.36 2.73 -6.10
N PRO A 153 -1.85 3.18 -4.94
CA PRO A 153 -2.36 4.54 -4.80
C PRO A 153 -1.23 5.58 -4.98
N PRO A 154 -1.43 6.65 -5.76
CA PRO A 154 -0.50 7.77 -5.82
C PRO A 154 -0.12 8.30 -4.44
N PHE A 155 1.15 8.67 -4.29
CA PHE A 155 1.72 9.17 -3.02
C PHE A 155 1.61 8.20 -1.83
N GLY A 156 1.19 6.95 -2.06
CA GLY A 156 0.81 6.04 -0.98
C GLY A 156 -0.42 6.49 -0.20
N ASP A 157 -1.27 7.35 -0.78
CA ASP A 157 -2.45 7.92 -0.13
C ASP A 157 -3.62 6.95 -0.13
N TYR A 158 -4.02 6.46 1.05
CA TYR A 158 -5.17 5.57 1.19
C TYR A 158 -5.85 5.73 2.56
N ASN A 159 -7.09 5.29 2.59
CA ASN A 159 -7.84 4.95 3.80
C ASN A 159 -8.71 3.73 3.48
N ASP A 160 -9.44 3.23 4.47
CA ASP A 160 -10.19 1.99 4.31
C ASP A 160 -11.22 2.04 3.19
N ARG A 161 -11.81 3.21 2.95
CA ARG A 161 -12.71 3.46 1.82
C ARG A 161 -12.00 3.26 0.48
N VAL A 162 -10.83 3.87 0.29
CA VAL A 162 -10.02 3.68 -0.93
C VAL A 162 -9.68 2.20 -1.12
N ILE A 163 -9.24 1.51 -0.07
CA ILE A 163 -8.87 0.08 -0.16
C ILE A 163 -10.07 -0.77 -0.57
N ASN A 164 -11.24 -0.53 0.01
CA ASN A 164 -12.45 -1.28 -0.31
C ASN A 164 -12.90 -1.07 -1.75
N VAL A 165 -12.96 0.19 -2.23
CA VAL A 165 -13.32 0.48 -3.63
C VAL A 165 -12.35 -0.21 -4.61
N CYS A 166 -11.04 -0.20 -4.31
CA CYS A 166 -10.06 -0.90 -5.14
C CYS A 166 -10.31 -2.41 -5.18
N LYS A 167 -10.59 -3.03 -4.03
CA LYS A 167 -10.89 -4.48 -3.93
C LYS A 167 -12.16 -4.84 -4.68
N ASP A 168 -13.22 -4.03 -4.55
CA ASP A 168 -14.49 -4.24 -5.25
C ASP A 168 -14.33 -4.13 -6.77
N ASN A 169 -13.33 -3.36 -7.23
CA ASN A 169 -12.94 -3.26 -8.64
C ASN A 169 -11.92 -4.34 -9.09
N GLY A 170 -11.62 -5.31 -8.23
CA GLY A 170 -10.79 -6.47 -8.53
C GLY A 170 -9.29 -6.24 -8.39
N TYR A 171 -8.86 -5.19 -7.70
CA TYR A 171 -7.44 -4.89 -7.50
C TYR A 171 -6.90 -5.41 -6.17
N TYR A 172 -5.71 -5.99 -6.21
CA TYR A 172 -4.82 -6.09 -5.06
C TYR A 172 -4.11 -4.74 -4.87
N VAL A 173 -4.36 -4.09 -3.72
CA VAL A 173 -3.73 -2.80 -3.42
C VAL A 173 -2.34 -3.01 -2.84
N ILE A 174 -1.34 -2.42 -3.48
CA ILE A 174 0.08 -2.64 -3.21
C ILE A 174 0.72 -1.36 -2.67
N GLN A 175 1.55 -1.52 -1.64
CA GLN A 175 2.48 -0.51 -1.12
C GLN A 175 3.91 -1.04 -1.22
N TRP A 176 4.80 -0.61 -0.32
CA TRP A 176 6.18 -1.05 -0.22
C TRP A 176 6.63 -0.98 1.24
N ASP A 177 7.39 -1.97 1.71
CA ASP A 177 8.07 -1.90 3.02
C ASP A 177 9.46 -1.27 2.91
N VAL A 178 10.03 -1.22 1.70
CA VAL A 178 11.35 -0.61 1.43
C VAL A 178 11.24 0.49 0.39
N ASP A 179 11.39 1.74 0.82
CA ASP A 179 11.48 2.91 -0.06
C ASP A 179 12.95 3.19 -0.43
N SER A 180 13.26 3.23 -1.73
CA SER A 180 14.61 3.56 -2.21
C SER A 180 15.00 5.02 -1.95
N LEU A 181 14.01 5.93 -1.89
CA LEU A 181 14.16 7.38 -1.90
C LEU A 181 14.96 7.91 -3.10
N ASP A 182 14.92 7.21 -4.23
CA ASP A 182 15.62 7.56 -5.47
C ASP A 182 15.22 8.93 -6.03
N TRP A 183 13.95 9.32 -5.87
CA TRP A 183 13.40 10.63 -6.22
C TRP A 183 14.05 11.81 -5.48
N LYS A 184 14.81 11.56 -4.40
CA LYS A 184 15.59 12.60 -3.69
C LYS A 184 16.94 12.90 -4.34
N GLU A 185 17.34 12.15 -5.36
CA GLU A 185 18.61 12.33 -6.09
C GLU A 185 19.85 12.40 -5.19
N MET A 186 19.88 11.61 -4.11
CA MET A 186 21.00 11.61 -3.14
C MET A 186 22.29 10.93 -3.69
N GLY A 187 22.27 10.45 -4.92
CA GLY A 187 23.35 9.69 -5.56
C GLY A 187 23.15 8.17 -5.47
N VAL A 188 24.08 7.43 -6.09
CA VAL A 188 24.03 5.96 -6.25
C VAL A 188 24.11 5.23 -4.91
N GLN A 189 25.19 5.45 -4.15
CA GLN A 189 25.47 4.66 -2.94
C GLN A 189 24.39 4.76 -1.85
N PRO A 190 23.81 5.95 -1.56
CA PRO A 190 22.74 6.05 -0.58
C PRO A 190 21.48 5.25 -0.92
N VAL A 191 21.19 5.04 -2.22
CA VAL A 191 20.08 4.20 -2.68
C VAL A 191 20.44 2.72 -2.49
N VAL A 192 21.63 2.32 -2.96
CA VAL A 192 22.15 0.94 -2.82
C VAL A 192 22.14 0.49 -1.35
N ASP A 193 22.71 1.29 -0.45
CA ASP A 193 22.82 0.94 0.97
C ASP A 193 21.46 0.88 1.66
N ARG A 194 20.54 1.78 1.29
CA ARG A 194 19.19 1.79 1.86
C ARG A 194 18.42 0.54 1.47
N VAL A 195 18.44 0.16 0.20
CA VAL A 195 17.69 -1.01 -0.27
C VAL A 195 18.30 -2.28 0.31
N THR A 196 19.59 -2.49 0.10
CA THR A 196 20.26 -3.75 0.46
C THR A 196 20.32 -4.02 1.97
N ARG A 197 20.25 -2.98 2.81
CA ARG A 197 20.20 -3.15 4.28
C ARG A 197 18.81 -3.42 4.84
N ASN A 198 17.75 -2.98 4.16
CA ASN A 198 16.39 -3.01 4.71
C ASN A 198 15.50 -4.10 4.10
N VAL A 199 15.90 -4.71 3.00
CA VAL A 199 15.15 -5.84 2.42
C VAL A 199 15.21 -7.08 3.32
N ARG A 200 14.13 -7.86 3.23
CA ARG A 200 13.98 -9.19 3.82
C ARG A 200 13.16 -10.07 2.88
N ASN A 201 13.02 -11.35 3.22
CA ASN A 201 12.11 -12.25 2.51
C ASN A 201 10.69 -11.65 2.47
N GLY A 202 10.14 -11.58 1.27
CA GLY A 202 8.83 -11.01 0.97
C GLY A 202 8.77 -9.48 0.90
N SER A 203 9.89 -8.77 0.92
CA SER A 203 9.89 -7.31 0.75
C SER A 203 9.42 -6.88 -0.65
N ILE A 204 8.78 -5.71 -0.71
CA ILE A 204 8.42 -5.00 -1.93
C ILE A 204 9.17 -3.67 -1.91
N VAL A 205 10.02 -3.44 -2.91
CA VAL A 205 10.86 -2.25 -3.03
C VAL A 205 10.27 -1.27 -4.04
N LEU A 206 10.19 0.02 -3.66
CA LEU A 206 9.76 1.11 -4.54
C LEU A 206 10.95 1.83 -5.19
N PHE A 207 10.87 2.00 -6.52
CA PHE A 207 11.67 2.91 -7.33
C PHE A 207 10.78 3.69 -8.30
N HIS A 208 11.37 4.63 -9.04
CA HIS A 208 10.72 5.38 -10.11
C HIS A 208 11.46 5.17 -11.44
N ASN A 209 10.70 5.06 -12.54
CA ASN A 209 11.28 4.79 -13.87
C ASN A 209 12.09 5.96 -14.46
N ASN A 210 12.02 7.14 -13.86
CA ASN A 210 12.67 8.36 -14.31
C ASN A 210 13.75 8.86 -13.32
N ALA A 211 14.10 8.07 -12.31
CA ALA A 211 15.06 8.49 -11.29
C ALA A 211 16.45 8.68 -11.90
N LYS A 212 17.05 9.85 -11.67
CA LYS A 212 18.31 10.31 -12.30
C LYS A 212 19.46 9.30 -12.34
N TYR A 213 19.62 8.50 -11.28
CA TYR A 213 20.73 7.57 -11.13
C TYR A 213 20.33 6.09 -11.30
N VAL A 214 19.12 5.81 -11.81
CA VAL A 214 18.56 4.44 -11.86
C VAL A 214 19.44 3.46 -12.62
N LEU A 215 20.03 3.89 -13.73
CA LEU A 215 20.90 3.05 -14.55
C LEU A 215 22.21 2.68 -13.86
N GLU A 216 22.63 3.46 -12.84
CA GLU A 216 23.85 3.22 -12.08
C GLU A 216 23.60 2.35 -10.84
N TYR A 217 22.54 2.64 -10.07
CA TYR A 217 22.28 1.90 -8.83
C TYR A 217 21.58 0.55 -9.07
N LEU A 218 20.73 0.43 -10.09
CA LEU A 218 19.89 -0.76 -10.28
C LEU A 218 20.72 -2.03 -10.52
N PRO A 219 21.76 -2.03 -11.39
CA PRO A 219 22.62 -3.20 -11.57
C PRO A 219 23.32 -3.63 -10.27
N ILE A 220 23.81 -2.68 -9.48
CA ILE A 220 24.52 -2.94 -8.21
C ILE A 220 23.58 -3.58 -7.19
N ILE A 221 22.34 -3.09 -7.11
CA ILE A 221 21.31 -3.63 -6.20
C ILE A 221 20.95 -5.05 -6.60
N ILE A 222 20.62 -5.28 -7.87
CA ILE A 222 20.24 -6.61 -8.35
C ILE A 222 21.37 -7.62 -8.10
N GLU A 223 22.60 -7.29 -8.47
CA GLU A 223 23.76 -8.16 -8.28
C GLU A 223 23.97 -8.51 -6.80
N ARG A 224 23.85 -7.52 -5.90
CA ARG A 224 24.02 -7.75 -4.47
C ARG A 224 22.93 -8.63 -3.90
N LEU A 225 21.67 -8.39 -4.26
CA LEU A 225 20.53 -9.18 -3.79
C LEU A 225 20.61 -10.63 -4.29
N GLN A 226 20.91 -10.84 -5.57
CA GLN A 226 21.10 -12.17 -6.14
C GLN A 226 22.28 -12.91 -5.49
N ARG A 227 23.40 -12.21 -5.23
CA ARG A 227 24.55 -12.78 -4.51
C ARG A 227 24.21 -13.19 -3.07
N GLU A 228 23.29 -12.48 -2.43
CA GLU A 228 22.76 -12.83 -1.10
C GLU A 228 21.72 -13.97 -1.16
N GLY A 229 21.40 -14.45 -2.36
CA GLY A 229 20.52 -15.59 -2.62
C GLY A 229 19.06 -15.23 -2.81
N TYR A 230 18.74 -13.96 -3.04
CA TYR A 230 17.38 -13.54 -3.36
C TYR A 230 17.02 -13.81 -4.82
N GLU A 231 15.86 -14.39 -5.04
CA GLU A 231 15.15 -14.37 -6.31
C GLU A 231 14.27 -13.10 -6.36
N ILE A 232 14.43 -12.31 -7.42
CA ILE A 232 13.64 -11.09 -7.62
C ILE A 232 12.51 -11.42 -8.59
N VAL A 233 11.28 -11.36 -8.08
CA VAL A 233 10.06 -11.75 -8.80
C VAL A 233 9.12 -10.56 -8.95
N PRO A 234 8.24 -10.56 -9.97
CA PRO A 234 7.19 -9.57 -10.06
C PRO A 234 6.17 -9.77 -8.92
N ILE A 235 5.51 -8.70 -8.50
CA ILE A 235 4.63 -8.69 -7.31
C ILE A 235 3.49 -9.71 -7.45
N SER A 236 2.96 -9.93 -8.66
CA SER A 236 1.91 -10.93 -8.91
C SER A 236 2.32 -12.37 -8.56
N GLN A 237 3.62 -12.65 -8.54
CA GLN A 237 4.21 -13.94 -8.14
C GLN A 237 4.65 -13.96 -6.68
N LEU A 238 4.80 -12.79 -6.04
CA LEU A 238 5.16 -12.68 -4.63
C LEU A 238 3.94 -12.81 -3.71
N ILE A 239 2.81 -12.19 -4.09
CA ILE A 239 1.63 -12.08 -3.23
C ILE A 239 0.77 -13.36 -3.25
N TYR A 240 0.10 -13.62 -2.13
CA TYR A 240 -0.98 -14.60 -2.06
C TYR A 240 -2.25 -13.99 -2.66
N LYS A 241 -2.89 -14.68 -3.60
CA LYS A 241 -4.14 -14.23 -4.22
C LYS A 241 -5.37 -14.65 -3.42
N GLU A 242 -5.25 -15.74 -2.68
CA GLU A 242 -6.30 -16.37 -1.88
C GLU A 242 -5.73 -16.84 -0.53
N ASN A 243 -6.61 -17.15 0.42
CA ASN A 243 -6.26 -17.78 1.70
C ASN A 243 -5.13 -17.06 2.45
N PHE A 244 -5.26 -15.75 2.62
CA PHE A 244 -4.33 -14.95 3.44
C PHE A 244 -5.09 -14.04 4.41
N TYR A 245 -4.35 -13.47 5.37
CA TYR A 245 -4.76 -12.30 6.13
C TYR A 245 -3.63 -11.26 6.15
N MET A 246 -3.96 -10.03 6.49
CA MET A 246 -2.99 -8.97 6.74
C MET A 246 -2.75 -8.83 8.24
N ASP A 247 -1.49 -8.71 8.65
CA ASP A 247 -1.16 -8.24 10.00
C ASP A 247 -1.35 -6.71 10.13
N ASN A 248 -1.06 -6.15 11.30
CA ASN A 248 -1.22 -4.71 11.55
C ASN A 248 -0.17 -3.81 10.84
N THR A 249 0.86 -4.39 10.24
CA THR A 249 1.87 -3.69 9.43
C THR A 249 1.55 -3.72 7.94
N GLY A 250 0.50 -4.44 7.54
CA GLY A 250 0.19 -4.69 6.14
C GLY A 250 1.09 -5.75 5.53
N ARG A 251 1.68 -6.64 6.35
CA ARG A 251 2.32 -7.86 5.86
C ARG A 251 1.27 -8.93 5.61
N GLN A 252 1.36 -9.54 4.44
CA GLN A 252 0.47 -10.61 4.03
C GLN A 252 0.96 -11.95 4.60
N ILE A 253 0.08 -12.67 5.30
CA ILE A 253 0.38 -13.96 5.93
C ILE A 253 -0.56 -15.02 5.37
N LYS A 254 0.00 -16.14 4.92
CA LYS A 254 -0.77 -17.28 4.42
C LYS A 254 -1.59 -17.90 5.56
N LYS A 255 -2.86 -18.16 5.31
CA LYS A 255 -3.70 -18.98 6.18
C LYS A 255 -3.39 -20.44 5.90
N GLU A 256 -3.19 -21.20 6.97
CA GLU A 256 -3.11 -22.67 6.93
C GLU A 256 -4.44 -23.29 6.49
#